data_AF-A0A970V0Y7-F1
#
_entry.id   AF-A0A970V0Y7-F1
#
_cell.length_a   1.000
_cell.length_b   1.000
_cell.length_c   1.000
_cell.angle_alpha   90.00
_cell.angle_beta   90.00
_cell.angle_gamma   90.00
#
_symmetry.space_group_name_H-M   'P 1'
#
loop_
_entity.id
_entity.type
_entity.pdbx_description
1 polymer ?
#
loop_
_entity_poly.entity_id
_entity_poly.type
_entity_poly.pdbx_seq_one_letter_code
_entity_poly.pdbx_strand_id
1 'polypeptide(L)'
;MRLNGKTQVVGVIGWPVEHSLSPPMHNAALEALDLNWVYVPFAVSPERVPEALAGLRGLGLRGLNVTIPHKSAVLPSLDEVSDQARLLAAVNTLTHREGRLLGENTDVEGFRRSVAEVGWSLGGSRVAVVGAGGSARAVALAALQDS
;
A
#
# COMPACT_ATOMS: atom_id res chain seq x y z
N MET A 1 5.89 -2.84 23.19
CA MET A 1 6.51 -3.78 22.20
C MET A 1 7.85 -4.40 22.66
N ARG A 2 7.97 -5.74 22.63
CA ARG A 2 9.24 -6.47 22.86
C ARG A 2 9.61 -7.30 21.63
N LEU A 3 10.72 -6.98 20.99
CA LEU A 3 11.24 -7.69 19.82
C LEU A 3 11.99 -8.96 20.22
N ASN A 4 11.81 -10.04 19.46
CA ASN A 4 12.57 -11.29 19.57
C ASN A 4 12.83 -11.92 18.18
N GLY A 5 13.56 -13.05 18.14
CA GLY A 5 13.92 -13.74 16.89
C GLY A 5 12.75 -14.31 16.07
N LYS A 6 11.50 -14.23 16.56
CA LYS A 6 10.28 -14.64 15.84
C LYS A 6 9.48 -13.44 15.30
N THR A 7 9.91 -12.21 15.60
CA THR A 7 9.18 -11.00 15.18
C THR A 7 9.09 -10.93 13.66
N GLN A 8 7.90 -10.71 13.14
CA GLN A 8 7.68 -10.48 11.71
C GLN A 8 7.85 -9.00 11.37
N VAL A 9 8.45 -8.70 10.22
CA VAL A 9 8.66 -7.32 9.75
C VAL A 9 7.74 -7.04 8.56
N VAL A 10 6.97 -5.97 8.71
CA VAL A 10 6.23 -5.28 7.64
C VAL A 10 6.64 -3.80 7.64
N GLY A 11 6.16 -3.03 6.67
CA GLY A 11 6.54 -1.63 6.63
C GLY A 11 5.95 -0.85 5.48
N VAL A 12 6.52 0.33 5.22
CA VAL A 12 6.17 1.19 4.09
C VAL A 12 7.41 1.68 3.38
N ILE A 13 7.41 1.63 2.05
CA ILE A 13 8.43 2.29 1.22
C ILE A 13 7.88 3.60 0.63
N GLY A 14 8.70 4.65 0.65
CA GLY A 14 8.36 5.97 0.09
C GLY A 14 9.57 6.89 0.04
N TRP A 15 9.39 8.07 -0.57
CA TRP A 15 10.43 9.10 -0.64
C TRP A 15 9.86 10.53 -0.70
N PRO A 16 10.05 11.37 0.34
CA PRO A 16 10.43 10.98 1.70
C PRO A 16 9.28 10.21 2.40
N VAL A 17 9.61 9.33 3.35
CA VAL A 17 8.62 8.48 4.05
C VAL A 17 8.48 8.79 5.55
N GLU A 18 9.37 9.60 6.11
CA GLU A 18 9.49 9.85 7.55
C GLU A 18 8.23 10.49 8.16
N HIS A 19 7.49 11.26 7.36
CA HIS A 19 6.24 11.90 7.78
C HIS A 19 5.02 10.96 7.72
N SER A 20 5.20 9.69 7.35
CA SER A 20 4.10 8.74 7.28
C SER A 20 3.48 8.52 8.66
N LEU A 21 2.15 8.58 8.72
CA LEU A 21 1.36 8.19 9.89
C LEU A 21 1.07 6.68 9.94
N SER A 22 1.44 5.93 8.88
CA SER A 22 1.23 4.49 8.82
C SER A 22 2.00 3.73 9.91
N PRO A 23 3.28 4.03 10.23
CA PRO A 23 3.99 3.36 11.31
C PRO A 23 3.34 3.45 12.69
N PRO A 24 2.98 4.64 13.24
CA PRO A 24 2.31 4.68 14.55
C PRO A 24 0.94 3.99 14.52
N MET A 25 0.17 4.15 13.44
CA MET A 25 -1.15 3.51 13.27
C MET A 25 -1.04 1.97 13.28
N HIS A 26 -0.18 1.41 12.44
CA HIS A 26 -0.04 -0.04 12.34
C HIS A 26 0.60 -0.66 13.57
N ASN A 27 1.64 -0.04 14.16
CA ASN A 27 2.22 -0.58 15.39
C ASN A 27 1.23 -0.56 16.56
N ALA A 28 0.37 0.46 16.68
CA ALA A 28 -0.69 0.47 17.67
C ALA A 28 -1.70 -0.67 17.46
N ALA A 29 -2.10 -0.92 16.21
CA ALA A 29 -2.98 -2.05 15.88
C ALA A 29 -2.32 -3.41 16.14
N LEU A 30 -1.04 -3.58 15.80
CA LEU A 30 -0.29 -4.81 16.05
C LEU A 30 -0.15 -5.09 17.56
N GLU A 31 0.11 -4.05 18.37
CA GLU A 31 0.17 -4.17 19.83
C GLU A 31 -1.20 -4.50 20.44
N ALA A 32 -2.27 -3.85 19.97
CA ALA A 32 -3.64 -4.14 20.44
C ALA A 32 -4.10 -5.57 20.12
N LEU A 33 -3.56 -6.18 19.06
CA LEU A 33 -3.87 -7.55 18.63
C LEU A 33 -2.89 -8.60 19.18
N ASP A 34 -1.94 -8.20 20.05
CA ASP A 34 -0.86 -9.06 20.57
C ASP A 34 -0.09 -9.81 19.46
N LEU A 35 0.12 -9.15 18.32
CA LEU A 35 0.85 -9.70 17.20
C LEU A 35 2.35 -9.42 17.38
N ASN A 36 3.17 -10.47 17.34
CA ASN A 36 4.65 -10.36 17.34
C ASN A 36 5.20 -9.85 15.99
N TRP A 37 4.84 -8.63 15.63
CA TRP A 37 5.08 -7.99 14.35
C TRP A 37 5.53 -6.54 14.57
N VAL A 38 6.34 -6.00 13.65
CA VAL A 38 6.75 -4.60 13.63
C VAL A 38 6.46 -3.97 12.28
N TYR A 39 6.02 -2.72 12.29
CA TYR A 39 5.83 -1.91 11.09
C TYR A 39 6.88 -0.80 10.99
N VAL A 40 7.70 -0.81 9.95
CA VAL A 40 8.87 0.08 9.80
C VAL A 40 8.77 0.96 8.55
N PRO A 41 9.04 2.28 8.63
CA PRO A 41 9.20 3.12 7.46
C PRO A 41 10.60 2.92 6.83
N PHE A 42 10.64 2.66 5.53
CA PHE A 42 11.87 2.49 4.74
C PHE A 42 11.98 3.61 3.70
N ALA A 43 12.93 4.52 3.90
CA ALA A 43 13.21 5.56 2.92
C ALA A 43 13.95 4.94 1.72
N VAL A 44 13.27 4.84 0.59
CA VAL A 44 13.79 4.24 -0.65
C VAL A 44 13.72 5.30 -1.73
N SER A 45 14.84 5.71 -2.30
CA SER A 45 14.81 6.65 -3.43
C SER A 45 14.25 5.97 -4.69
N PRO A 46 13.64 6.71 -5.64
CA PRO A 46 12.96 6.13 -6.80
C PRO A 46 13.81 5.15 -7.62
N GLU A 47 15.10 5.44 -7.75
CA GLU A 47 16.07 4.62 -8.48
C GLU A 47 16.46 3.32 -7.75
N ARG A 48 16.11 3.18 -6.47
CA ARG A 48 16.46 2.03 -5.62
C ARG A 48 15.30 1.08 -5.34
N VAL A 49 14.15 1.29 -6.00
CA VAL A 49 12.96 0.45 -5.82
C VAL A 49 13.24 -1.03 -6.13
N PRO A 50 13.92 -1.39 -7.24
CA PRO A 50 14.23 -2.79 -7.53
C PRO A 50 15.08 -3.46 -6.43
N GLU A 51 16.09 -2.76 -5.92
CA GLU A 51 16.97 -3.24 -4.86
C GLU A 51 16.23 -3.39 -3.53
N ALA A 52 15.32 -2.47 -3.21
CA ALA A 52 14.48 -2.57 -2.02
C ALA A 52 13.57 -3.81 -2.09
N LEU A 53 13.00 -4.11 -3.26
CA LEU A 53 12.15 -5.30 -3.44
C LEU A 53 12.97 -6.61 -3.47
N ALA A 54 14.19 -6.58 -3.97
CA ALA A 54 15.13 -7.70 -3.82
C ALA A 54 15.48 -7.93 -2.34
N GLY A 55 15.73 -6.85 -1.59
CA GLY A 55 15.97 -6.90 -0.15
C GLY A 55 14.78 -7.43 0.65
N LEU A 56 13.56 -7.01 0.29
CA LEU A 56 12.32 -7.55 0.86
C LEU A 56 12.30 -9.09 0.77
N ARG A 57 12.61 -9.65 -0.41
CA ARG A 57 12.67 -11.10 -0.63
C ARG A 57 13.80 -11.73 0.19
N GLY A 58 15.01 -11.19 0.08
CA GLY A 58 16.21 -11.74 0.73
C GLY A 58 16.16 -11.73 2.26
N LEU A 59 15.51 -10.73 2.85
CA LEU A 59 15.34 -10.60 4.30
C LEU A 59 14.07 -11.31 4.81
N GLY A 60 13.22 -11.85 3.92
CA GLY A 60 12.01 -12.55 4.32
C GLY A 60 10.94 -11.65 4.95
N LEU A 61 10.86 -10.37 4.56
CA LEU A 61 9.79 -9.48 5.01
C LEU A 61 8.43 -10.03 4.59
N ARG A 62 7.39 -9.81 5.40
CA ARG A 62 6.04 -10.36 5.12
C ARG A 62 5.27 -9.53 4.09
N GLY A 63 5.61 -8.25 3.96
CA GLY A 63 4.97 -7.34 3.03
C GLY A 63 5.38 -5.90 3.27
N LEU A 64 5.08 -5.03 2.32
CA LEU A 64 5.32 -3.59 2.40
C LEU A 64 4.13 -2.84 1.82
N ASN A 65 3.69 -1.77 2.48
CA ASN A 65 2.94 -0.74 1.81
C ASN A 65 3.86 0.09 0.90
N VAL A 66 3.27 0.68 -0.13
CA VAL A 66 3.97 1.48 -1.13
C VAL A 66 3.27 2.82 -1.18
N THR A 67 4.01 3.89 -0.89
CA THR A 67 3.51 5.26 -0.98
C THR A 67 4.27 6.06 -2.03
N ILE A 68 3.96 7.35 -2.14
CA ILE A 68 4.60 8.25 -3.09
C ILE A 68 6.14 8.19 -2.99
N PRO A 69 6.84 8.27 -4.13
CA PRO A 69 6.35 8.26 -5.52
C PRO A 69 6.23 6.85 -6.15
N HIS A 70 6.30 5.78 -5.35
CA HIS A 70 6.66 4.44 -5.83
C HIS A 70 5.51 3.58 -6.33
N LYS A 71 4.25 4.00 -6.19
CA LYS A 71 3.08 3.15 -6.46
C LYS A 71 3.06 2.52 -7.87
N SER A 72 3.62 3.20 -8.87
CA SER A 72 3.79 2.63 -10.22
C SER A 72 5.16 1.98 -10.43
N ALA A 73 6.20 2.46 -9.75
CA ALA A 73 7.58 2.02 -9.93
C ALA A 73 7.82 0.57 -9.47
N VAL A 74 6.99 0.07 -8.55
CA VAL A 74 7.10 -1.33 -8.07
C VAL A 74 6.60 -2.37 -9.08
N LEU A 75 5.70 -2.00 -9.99
CA LEU A 75 5.01 -2.93 -10.90
C LEU A 75 5.95 -3.87 -11.69
N PRO A 76 7.07 -3.40 -12.27
CA PRO A 76 7.95 -4.27 -13.06
C PRO A 76 8.64 -5.38 -12.25
N SER A 77 8.63 -5.28 -10.91
CA SER A 77 9.31 -6.21 -10.01
C SER A 77 8.37 -7.19 -9.29
N LEU A 78 7.08 -7.18 -9.64
CA LEU A 78 6.04 -8.02 -9.04
C LEU A 78 5.81 -9.29 -9.84
N ASP A 79 5.53 -10.40 -9.15
CA ASP A 79 5.22 -11.68 -9.79
C ASP A 79 3.73 -11.77 -10.13
N GLU A 80 2.88 -11.15 -9.31
CA GLU A 80 1.45 -11.08 -9.51
C GLU A 80 0.94 -9.69 -9.16
N VAL A 81 -0.10 -9.25 -9.87
CA VAL A 81 -0.77 -7.98 -9.65
C VAL A 81 -2.27 -8.22 -9.76
N SER A 82 -3.06 -7.73 -8.80
CA SER A 82 -4.53 -7.82 -8.90
C SER A 82 -5.04 -7.07 -10.14
N ASP A 83 -6.20 -7.47 -10.67
CA ASP A 83 -6.81 -6.81 -11.84
C ASP A 83 -7.06 -5.31 -11.61
N GLN A 84 -7.51 -4.96 -10.39
CA GLN A 84 -7.70 -3.58 -9.99
C GLN A 84 -6.38 -2.79 -9.98
N ALA A 85 -5.30 -3.35 -9.43
CA ALA A 85 -4.00 -2.68 -9.43
C ALA A 85 -3.38 -2.56 -10.82
N ARG A 86 -3.62 -3.56 -11.71
CA ARG A 86 -3.26 -3.49 -13.13
C ARG A 86 -3.98 -2.36 -13.84
N LEU A 87 -5.30 -2.26 -13.66
CA LEU A 87 -6.13 -1.21 -14.26
C LEU A 87 -5.67 0.19 -13.84
N LEU A 88 -5.28 0.35 -12.57
CA LEU A 88 -4.80 1.62 -12.02
C LEU A 88 -3.34 1.96 -12.36
N ALA A 89 -2.59 0.99 -12.90
CA ALA A 89 -1.13 1.06 -12.98
C ALA A 89 -0.51 1.55 -11.66
N ALA A 90 -1.03 1.08 -10.52
CA ALA A 90 -0.61 1.52 -9.20
C ALA A 90 -0.87 0.46 -8.14
N VAL A 91 0.13 0.18 -7.32
CA VAL A 91 0.11 -0.76 -6.19
C VAL A 91 0.44 0.01 -4.92
N ASN A 92 -0.34 -0.19 -3.85
CA ASN A 92 -0.09 0.41 -2.53
C ASN A 92 0.23 -0.66 -1.46
N THR A 93 0.07 -1.94 -1.78
CA THR A 93 0.23 -3.05 -0.84
C THR A 93 0.93 -4.21 -1.53
N LEU A 94 2.03 -4.66 -0.94
CA LEU A 94 2.82 -5.82 -1.38
C LEU A 94 2.72 -6.91 -0.33
N THR A 95 2.38 -8.10 -0.78
CA THR A 95 2.34 -9.30 0.05
C THR A 95 3.41 -10.28 -0.43
N HIS A 96 4.29 -10.72 0.47
CA HIS A 96 5.34 -11.69 0.16
C HIS A 96 4.96 -13.07 0.66
N ARG A 97 4.80 -14.01 -0.27
CA ARG A 97 4.44 -15.41 0.01
C ARG A 97 5.33 -16.32 -0.83
N GLU A 98 6.03 -17.24 -0.16
CA GLU A 98 6.81 -18.30 -0.82
C GLU A 98 7.77 -17.78 -1.90
N GLY A 99 8.46 -16.67 -1.60
CA GLY A 99 9.42 -16.06 -2.53
C GLY A 99 8.78 -15.22 -3.63
N ARG A 100 7.44 -15.06 -3.67
CA ARG A 100 6.69 -14.29 -4.67
C ARG A 100 6.08 -13.02 -4.08
N LEU A 101 6.08 -11.94 -4.86
CA LEU A 101 5.48 -10.64 -4.52
C LEU A 101 4.18 -10.45 -5.29
N LEU A 102 3.09 -10.36 -4.53
CA LEU A 102 1.76 -10.00 -5.01
C LEU A 102 1.50 -8.52 -4.73
N GLY A 103 1.05 -7.78 -5.75
CA GLY A 103 0.66 -6.38 -5.66
C GLY A 103 -0.84 -6.14 -5.69
N GLU A 104 -1.30 -5.37 -4.72
CA GLU A 104 -2.70 -4.96 -4.58
C GLU A 104 -2.83 -3.45 -4.44
N ASN A 105 -4.03 -2.95 -4.74
CA ASN A 105 -4.38 -1.55 -4.52
C ASN A 105 -5.66 -1.47 -3.70
N THR A 106 -5.52 -1.09 -2.43
CA THR A 106 -6.63 -0.98 -1.48
C THR A 106 -7.24 0.43 -1.41
N ASP A 107 -6.69 1.41 -2.12
CA ASP A 107 -7.16 2.80 -2.05
C ASP A 107 -8.57 2.98 -2.63
N VAL A 108 -8.94 2.21 -3.66
CA VAL A 108 -10.28 2.29 -4.29
C VAL A 108 -11.35 1.94 -3.27
N GLU A 109 -11.22 0.76 -2.66
CA GLU A 109 -12.18 0.26 -1.69
C GLU A 109 -12.16 1.11 -0.41
N GLY A 110 -10.96 1.50 0.05
CA GLY A 110 -10.80 2.40 1.19
C GLY A 110 -11.52 3.74 0.98
N PHE A 111 -11.47 4.29 -0.24
CA PHE A 111 -12.20 5.51 -0.58
C PHE A 111 -13.71 5.29 -0.61
N ARG A 112 -14.21 4.26 -1.30
CA ARG A 112 -15.66 3.94 -1.35
C ARG A 112 -16.24 3.76 0.05
N ARG A 113 -15.54 3.00 0.90
CA ARG A 113 -15.92 2.79 2.28
C ARG A 113 -15.95 4.10 3.08
N SER A 114 -14.93 4.94 2.94
CA SER A 114 -14.89 6.24 3.63
C SER A 114 -16.06 7.16 3.22
N VAL A 115 -16.45 7.15 1.94
CA VAL A 115 -17.60 7.90 1.43
C VAL A 115 -18.91 7.35 2.02
N ALA A 116 -19.06 6.04 2.08
CA ALA A 116 -20.25 5.40 2.66
C ALA A 116 -20.35 5.65 4.18
N GLU A 117 -19.23 5.63 4.90
CA GLU A 117 -19.18 5.87 6.36
C GLU A 117 -19.65 7.29 6.75
N VAL A 118 -19.51 8.27 5.85
CA VAL A 118 -20.07 9.63 6.04
C VAL A 118 -21.49 9.79 5.50
N GLY A 119 -22.14 8.68 5.11
CA GLY A 119 -23.52 8.66 4.63
C GLY A 119 -23.72 9.19 3.21
N TRP A 120 -22.66 9.18 2.40
CA TRP A 120 -22.70 9.65 1.01
C TRP A 120 -22.59 8.50 0.01
N SER A 121 -23.03 8.71 -1.23
CA SER A 121 -22.93 7.76 -2.33
C SER A 121 -22.42 8.45 -3.58
N LEU A 122 -21.55 7.78 -4.35
CA LEU A 122 -21.01 8.34 -5.60
C LEU A 122 -21.96 8.12 -6.79
N GLY A 123 -22.94 7.21 -6.66
CA GLY A 123 -23.87 6.89 -7.73
C GLY A 123 -24.66 8.09 -8.24
N GLY A 124 -24.66 8.28 -9.56
CA GLY A 124 -25.33 9.42 -10.23
C GLY A 124 -24.69 10.79 -9.97
N SER A 125 -23.57 10.87 -9.25
CA SER A 125 -22.90 12.14 -8.92
C SER A 125 -21.92 12.57 -10.00
N ARG A 126 -21.70 13.89 -10.11
CA ARG A 126 -20.62 14.45 -10.93
C ARG A 126 -19.40 14.71 -10.05
N VAL A 127 -18.35 13.93 -10.25
CA VAL A 127 -17.11 13.99 -9.44
C VAL A 127 -16.01 14.72 -10.20
N ALA A 128 -15.39 15.71 -9.56
CA ALA A 128 -14.17 16.35 -10.04
C ALA A 128 -12.97 15.82 -9.23
N VAL A 129 -11.97 15.26 -9.92
CA VAL A 129 -10.75 14.72 -9.29
C VAL A 129 -9.59 15.65 -9.58
N VAL A 130 -8.89 16.11 -8.54
CA VAL A 130 -7.70 16.95 -8.66
C VAL A 130 -6.45 16.11 -8.44
N GLY A 131 -5.64 15.97 -9.50
CA GLY A 131 -4.40 15.18 -9.51
C GLY A 131 -4.45 13.99 -10.48
N ALA A 132 -3.27 13.40 -10.76
CA ALA A 132 -3.12 12.30 -11.72
C ALA A 132 -2.23 11.14 -11.21
N GLY A 133 -1.89 11.15 -9.92
CA GLY A 133 -1.10 10.09 -9.27
C GLY A 133 -1.93 8.84 -8.95
N GLY A 134 -1.27 7.82 -8.38
CA GLY A 134 -1.91 6.53 -8.05
C GLY A 134 -3.20 6.65 -7.22
N SER A 135 -3.22 7.54 -6.21
CA SER A 135 -4.43 7.77 -5.40
C SER A 135 -5.55 8.46 -6.20
N ALA A 136 -5.23 9.41 -7.08
CA ALA A 136 -6.22 10.08 -7.92
C ALA A 136 -6.86 9.10 -8.92
N ARG A 137 -6.05 8.20 -9.50
CA ARG A 137 -6.56 7.10 -10.33
C ARG A 137 -7.48 6.17 -9.56
N ALA A 138 -7.14 5.84 -8.30
CA ALA A 138 -7.98 5.00 -7.45
C ALA A 138 -9.35 5.65 -7.14
N VAL A 139 -9.36 6.95 -6.81
CA VAL A 139 -10.59 7.73 -6.58
C VAL A 139 -11.45 7.81 -7.85
N ALA A 140 -10.83 8.06 -9.01
CA ALA A 140 -11.56 8.08 -10.29
C ALA A 140 -12.19 6.72 -10.60
N LEU A 141 -11.47 5.62 -10.38
CA LEU A 141 -12.01 4.28 -10.57
C LEU A 141 -13.16 3.97 -9.60
N ALA A 142 -13.03 4.35 -8.33
CA ALA A 142 -14.09 4.20 -7.34
C ALA A 142 -15.39 4.89 -7.79
N ALA A 143 -15.29 6.12 -8.30
CA ALA A 143 -16.44 6.86 -8.83
C ALA A 143 -17.06 6.19 -10.07
N LEU A 144 -16.25 5.59 -10.96
CA LEU A 144 -16.75 4.88 -12.14
C LEU A 144 -17.42 3.54 -11.80
N GLN A 145 -16.99 2.86 -10.74
CA GLN A 145 -17.55 1.57 -10.31
C GLN A 145 -18.82 1.67 -9.46
N ASP A 146 -19.16 2.87 -9.00
CA ASP A 146 -20.36 3.16 -8.22
C ASP A 146 -21.49 3.75 -9.09
N SER A 147 -21.34 3.69 -10.42
CA SER A 147 -22.27 4.23 -11.43
C SER A 147 -23.58 3.46 -11.52
#